data_AF-A0AAW4JNH7-F1
#
_entry.id   AF-A0AAW4JNH7-F1
#
_cell.length_a   1.000
_cell.length_b   1.000
_cell.length_c   1.000
_cell.angle_alpha   90.00
_cell.angle_beta   90.00
_cell.angle_gamma   90.00
#
_symmetry.space_group_name_H-M   'P 1'
#
loop_
_entity.id
_entity.type
_entity.pdbx_description
1 polymer ?
#
loop_
_entity_poly.entity_id
_entity_poly.type
_entity_poly.pdbx_seq_one_letter_code
_entity_poly.pdbx_strand_id
1 'polypeptide(L)'
;MGIEAARRLVELDVVDIQPGLTDAEFVTIERRFGFEFADDHRAFLAVGLPVSHGQDDHPDKASWGWPNWRRLDNPTLQEQVGWPLATALDDIQDGEWPPGWGRRPHDLVRRTAKAERLLAQVPRMIPVYAHRYLPAGRGSAGHPVLSVHRLTDTIVYGHDLAHYIDQEFREPQVTVAFWRDYV
;
A
#
# COMPACT_ATOMS: atom_id res chain seq x y z
N MET A 1 5.53 15.02 7.63
CA MET A 1 4.81 13.76 7.31
C MET A 1 5.77 12.73 6.76
N GLY A 2 6.16 12.76 5.47
CA GLY A 2 7.07 11.76 4.89
C GLY A 2 8.45 11.64 5.53
N ILE A 3 9.16 12.76 5.68
CA ILE A 3 10.49 12.79 6.32
C ILE A 3 10.44 12.29 7.76
N GLU A 4 9.37 12.65 8.50
CA GLU A 4 9.17 12.21 9.88
C GLU A 4 8.96 10.68 9.95
N ALA A 5 8.15 10.12 9.05
CA ALA A 5 7.96 8.68 8.96
C ALA A 5 9.29 7.95 8.67
N ALA A 6 10.12 8.50 7.78
CA ALA A 6 11.43 7.92 7.48
C ALA A 6 12.36 7.98 8.70
N ARG A 7 12.35 9.10 9.43
CA ARG A 7 13.11 9.25 10.69
C ARG A 7 12.70 8.20 11.72
N ARG A 8 11.39 7.99 11.92
CA ARG A 8 10.88 6.97 12.85
C ARG A 8 11.30 5.57 12.45
N LEU A 9 11.25 5.25 11.16
CA LEU A 9 11.67 3.93 10.67
C LEU A 9 13.17 3.69 10.92
N VAL A 10 14.01 4.71 10.70
CA VAL A 10 15.45 4.67 11.03
C VAL A 10 15.67 4.49 12.54
N GLU A 11 14.90 5.19 13.38
CA GLU A 11 15.01 5.09 14.85
C GLU A 11 14.63 3.71 15.40
N LEU A 12 13.75 2.98 14.71
CA LEU A 12 13.36 1.63 15.11
C LEU A 12 14.46 0.60 14.83
N ASP A 13 15.32 0.82 13.84
CA ASP A 13 16.44 -0.06 13.47
C ASP A 13 16.04 -1.54 13.23
N VAL A 14 14.82 -1.75 12.72
CA VAL A 14 14.24 -3.08 12.43
C VAL A 14 14.19 -3.42 10.94
N VAL A 15 14.65 -2.52 10.07
CA VAL A 15 14.60 -2.66 8.61
C VAL A 15 15.91 -2.19 7.98
N ASP A 16 16.37 -2.91 6.96
CA ASP A 16 17.48 -2.46 6.12
C ASP A 16 17.05 -1.29 5.23
N ILE A 17 17.75 -0.16 5.34
CA ILE A 17 17.44 1.06 4.60
C ILE A 17 18.60 1.39 3.65
N GLN A 18 18.32 1.31 2.36
CA GLN A 18 19.24 1.74 1.30
C GLN A 18 19.17 3.26 1.08
N PRO A 19 20.13 3.85 0.34
CA PRO A 19 20.00 5.22 -0.12
C PRO A 19 18.64 5.45 -0.79
N GLY A 20 18.00 6.57 -0.44
CA GLY A 20 16.69 6.95 -0.95
C GLY A 20 16.64 7.06 -2.47
N LEU A 21 15.42 7.08 -2.99
CA LEU A 21 15.17 7.23 -4.42
C LEU A 21 15.53 8.64 -4.89
N THR A 22 16.23 8.70 -6.01
CA THR A 22 16.52 9.96 -6.71
C THR A 22 15.32 10.44 -7.53
N ASP A 23 15.30 11.72 -7.90
CA ASP A 23 14.24 12.26 -8.78
C ASP A 23 14.14 11.52 -10.12
N ALA A 24 15.27 11.08 -10.69
CA ALA A 24 15.30 10.31 -11.92
C ALA A 24 14.67 8.91 -11.74
N GLU A 25 14.92 8.26 -10.60
CA GLU A 25 14.28 6.97 -10.28
C GLU A 25 12.77 7.16 -10.10
N PHE A 26 12.32 8.19 -9.39
CA PHE A 26 10.89 8.49 -9.29
C PHE A 26 10.24 8.71 -10.65
N VAL A 27 10.82 9.55 -11.51
CA VAL A 27 10.29 9.79 -12.86
C VAL A 27 10.18 8.48 -13.65
N THR A 28 11.15 7.58 -13.49
CA THR A 28 11.14 6.26 -14.15
C THR A 28 10.01 5.38 -13.61
N ILE A 29 9.83 5.31 -12.30
CA ILE A 29 8.75 4.55 -11.64
C ILE A 29 7.38 5.10 -12.05
N GLU A 30 7.18 6.41 -11.93
CA GLU A 30 5.93 7.11 -12.24
C GLU A 30 5.54 6.90 -13.70
N ARG A 31 6.51 7.00 -14.63
CA ARG A 31 6.30 6.69 -16.05
C ARG A 31 5.97 5.21 -16.29
N ARG A 32 6.67 4.29 -15.62
CA ARG A 32 6.47 2.83 -15.80
C ARG A 32 5.06 2.40 -15.43
N PHE A 33 4.53 2.93 -14.34
CA PHE A 33 3.25 2.50 -13.78
C PHE A 33 2.08 3.44 -14.08
N GLY A 34 2.34 4.67 -14.54
CA GLY A 34 1.30 5.63 -14.91
C GLY A 34 0.59 6.25 -13.70
N PHE A 35 1.33 6.54 -12.63
CA PHE A 35 0.84 7.30 -11.47
C PHE A 35 1.92 8.27 -10.98
N GLU A 36 1.54 9.21 -10.13
CA GLU A 36 2.48 10.07 -9.40
C GLU A 36 2.36 9.81 -7.90
N PHE A 37 3.49 9.77 -7.19
CA PHE A 37 3.47 9.62 -5.74
C PHE A 37 2.84 10.85 -5.07
N ALA A 38 2.14 10.64 -3.95
CA ALA A 38 1.85 11.71 -3.01
C ALA A 38 3.16 12.30 -2.44
N ASP A 39 3.14 13.57 -2.06
CA ASP A 39 4.35 14.31 -1.68
C ASP A 39 4.99 13.73 -0.40
N ASP A 40 4.19 13.24 0.53
CA ASP A 40 4.68 12.58 1.74
C ASP A 40 5.26 11.20 1.47
N HIS A 41 4.65 10.41 0.57
CA HIS A 41 5.21 9.12 0.15
C HIS A 41 6.54 9.32 -0.60
N ARG A 42 6.62 10.31 -1.50
CA ARG A 42 7.86 10.67 -2.19
C ARG A 42 8.94 11.11 -1.19
N ALA A 43 8.59 11.99 -0.26
CA ALA A 43 9.52 12.47 0.75
C ALA A 43 10.03 11.35 1.67
N PHE A 44 9.18 10.37 2.00
CA PHE A 44 9.58 9.18 2.75
C PHE A 44 10.64 8.36 1.99
N LEU A 45 10.36 7.97 0.75
CA LEU A 45 11.25 7.14 -0.07
C LEU A 45 12.53 7.88 -0.52
N ALA A 46 12.51 9.22 -0.55
CA ALA A 46 13.69 10.04 -0.87
C ALA A 46 14.70 10.11 0.27
N VAL A 47 14.26 9.99 1.53
CA VAL A 47 15.13 9.98 2.71
C VAL A 47 15.89 8.66 2.81
N GLY A 48 15.18 7.55 2.63
CA GLY A 48 15.74 6.21 2.66
C GLY A 48 14.79 5.23 2.00
N LEU A 49 15.34 4.25 1.28
CA LEU A 49 14.55 3.22 0.62
C LEU A 49 14.58 1.96 1.51
N PRO A 50 13.53 1.68 2.29
CA PRO A 50 13.45 0.44 3.01
C PRO A 50 13.36 -0.73 2.04
N VAL A 51 14.07 -1.80 2.34
CA VAL A 51 14.10 -3.03 1.54
C VAL A 51 13.89 -4.24 2.43
N SER A 52 13.12 -5.22 1.95
CA SER A 52 13.04 -6.52 2.62
C SER A 52 14.00 -7.51 1.97
N HIS A 53 14.71 -8.26 2.80
CA HIS A 53 15.17 -9.60 2.46
C HIS A 53 14.00 -10.53 2.80
N GLY A 54 13.24 -10.93 1.78
CA GLY A 54 11.90 -11.49 1.97
C GLY A 54 11.83 -12.70 2.92
N GLN A 55 10.73 -12.77 3.69
CA GLN A 55 10.25 -14.01 4.26
C GLN A 55 8.81 -14.28 3.82
N ASP A 56 8.69 -15.45 3.22
CA ASP A 56 7.59 -16.40 3.25
C ASP A 56 6.43 -16.30 2.24
N ASP A 57 6.23 -17.46 1.62
CA ASP A 57 5.14 -17.90 0.76
C ASP A 57 3.79 -17.97 1.51
N HIS A 58 3.38 -16.88 2.17
CA HIS A 58 2.10 -16.84 2.87
C HIS A 58 0.95 -16.67 1.84
N PRO A 59 -0.07 -17.55 1.84
CA PRO A 59 -1.07 -17.63 0.77
C PRO A 59 -1.93 -16.38 0.61
N ASP A 60 -2.10 -15.62 1.69
CA ASP A 60 -2.89 -14.39 1.81
C ASP A 60 -2.06 -13.11 1.61
N LYS A 61 -0.80 -13.23 1.15
CA LYS A 61 0.09 -12.10 0.80
C LYS A 61 0.33 -11.09 1.94
N ALA A 62 -0.08 -11.44 3.16
CA ALA A 62 0.27 -10.74 4.39
C ALA A 62 1.79 -10.65 4.61
N SER A 63 2.55 -11.51 3.93
CA SER A 63 4.01 -11.60 3.95
C SER A 63 4.74 -10.75 2.90
N TRP A 64 4.03 -9.98 2.07
CA TRP A 64 4.72 -9.03 1.20
C TRP A 64 5.54 -8.04 2.03
N GLY A 65 6.80 -7.86 1.67
CA GLY A 65 7.66 -6.88 2.31
C GLY A 65 7.57 -5.51 1.64
N TRP A 66 8.67 -4.78 1.72
CA TRP A 66 8.82 -3.48 1.05
C TRP A 66 8.84 -3.61 -0.49
N PRO A 67 8.18 -2.71 -1.23
CA PRO A 67 8.23 -2.71 -2.69
C PRO A 67 9.65 -2.47 -3.20
N ASN A 68 10.14 -3.34 -4.09
CA ASN A 68 11.46 -3.20 -4.67
C ASN A 68 11.45 -2.23 -5.87
N TRP A 69 11.34 -0.93 -5.59
CA TRP A 69 11.23 0.13 -6.60
C TRP A 69 12.39 0.21 -7.60
N ARG A 70 13.56 -0.39 -7.30
CA ARG A 70 14.69 -0.47 -8.24
C ARG A 70 14.63 -1.68 -9.19
N ARG A 71 13.69 -2.59 -8.99
CA ARG A 71 13.44 -3.75 -9.85
C ARG A 71 12.04 -3.68 -10.45
N LEU A 72 11.84 -2.75 -11.38
CA LEU A 72 10.53 -2.45 -11.98
C LEU A 72 9.87 -3.62 -12.71
N ASP A 73 10.66 -4.56 -13.22
CA ASP A 73 10.17 -5.76 -13.89
C ASP A 73 9.95 -6.95 -12.94
N ASN A 74 10.14 -6.75 -11.62
CA ASN A 74 9.84 -7.75 -10.62
C ASN A 74 8.34 -8.07 -10.61
N PRO A 75 7.93 -9.34 -10.82
CA PRO A 75 6.52 -9.74 -10.78
C PRO A 75 5.82 -9.39 -9.46
N THR A 76 6.50 -9.52 -8.32
CA THR A 76 5.96 -9.16 -7.01
C THR A 76 5.65 -7.67 -6.92
N LEU A 77 6.51 -6.80 -7.46
CA LEU A 77 6.21 -5.36 -7.48
C LEU A 77 5.00 -5.05 -8.36
N GLN A 78 4.90 -5.70 -9.52
CA GLN A 78 3.75 -5.54 -10.41
C GLN A 78 2.46 -6.00 -9.74
N GLU A 79 2.51 -7.13 -9.02
CA GLU A 79 1.40 -7.66 -8.24
C GLU A 79 1.01 -6.68 -7.13
N GLN A 80 1.97 -6.19 -6.32
CA GLN A 80 1.75 -5.19 -5.27
C GLN A 80 1.08 -3.92 -5.80
N VAL A 81 1.54 -3.38 -6.94
CA VAL A 81 0.97 -2.18 -7.57
C VAL A 81 -0.43 -2.44 -8.14
N GLY A 82 -0.68 -3.63 -8.69
CA GLY A 82 -1.96 -4.00 -9.29
C GLY A 82 -3.01 -4.48 -8.28
N TRP A 83 -2.59 -4.89 -7.09
CA TRP A 83 -3.42 -5.62 -6.13
C TRP A 83 -4.74 -4.94 -5.77
N PRO A 84 -4.80 -3.63 -5.42
CA PRO A 84 -6.06 -2.99 -5.04
C PRO A 84 -7.11 -2.99 -6.17
N LEU A 85 -6.67 -2.93 -7.42
CA LEU A 85 -7.55 -3.01 -8.58
C LEU A 85 -7.95 -4.45 -8.87
N ALA A 86 -7.00 -5.38 -8.83
CA ALA A 86 -7.23 -6.79 -9.12
C ALA A 86 -8.25 -7.40 -8.13
N THR A 87 -8.01 -7.27 -6.82
CA THR A 87 -8.91 -7.81 -5.80
C THR A 87 -10.29 -7.16 -5.85
N ALA A 88 -10.37 -5.86 -6.16
CA ALA A 88 -11.63 -5.20 -6.38
C ALA A 88 -12.42 -5.81 -7.55
N LEU A 89 -11.78 -6.06 -8.69
CA LEU A 89 -12.44 -6.65 -9.84
C LEU A 89 -12.83 -8.11 -9.61
N ASP A 90 -12.04 -8.87 -8.86
CA ASP A 90 -12.34 -10.26 -8.50
C ASP A 90 -13.56 -10.34 -7.58
N ASP A 91 -13.60 -9.55 -6.49
CA ASP A 91 -14.76 -9.51 -5.59
C ASP A 91 -16.05 -9.10 -6.34
N ILE A 92 -15.94 -8.13 -7.26
CA ILE A 92 -17.07 -7.71 -8.11
C ILE A 92 -17.54 -8.87 -9.01
N GLN A 93 -16.63 -9.67 -9.56
CA GLN A 93 -17.00 -10.85 -10.36
C GLN A 93 -17.74 -11.87 -9.50
N ASP A 94 -17.27 -12.11 -8.28
CA ASP A 94 -17.82 -13.10 -7.34
C ASP A 94 -19.20 -12.73 -6.78
N GLY A 95 -19.62 -11.47 -6.85
CA GLY A 95 -20.94 -11.08 -6.39
C GLY A 95 -20.99 -9.76 -5.67
N GLU A 96 -19.86 -9.30 -5.14
CA GLU A 96 -19.81 -8.12 -4.30
C GLU A 96 -20.23 -6.87 -5.07
N TRP A 97 -20.81 -5.94 -4.34
CA TRP A 97 -21.15 -4.63 -4.88
C TRP A 97 -21.26 -3.60 -3.76
N PRO A 98 -20.27 -2.70 -3.63
CA PRO A 98 -20.28 -1.69 -2.59
C PRO A 98 -21.54 -0.82 -2.65
N PRO A 99 -22.20 -0.52 -1.52
CA PRO A 99 -23.42 0.31 -1.50
C PRO A 99 -23.22 1.69 -2.14
N GLY A 100 -22.03 2.27 -1.99
CA GLY A 100 -21.67 3.57 -2.57
C GLY A 100 -21.56 3.57 -4.10
N TRP A 101 -21.52 2.41 -4.76
CA TRP A 101 -21.38 2.31 -6.22
C TRP A 101 -22.72 2.37 -6.96
N GLY A 102 -23.80 2.68 -6.23
CA GLY A 102 -25.16 2.80 -6.73
C GLY A 102 -25.73 1.44 -7.16
N ARG A 103 -26.70 1.44 -8.08
CA ARG A 103 -27.39 0.20 -8.48
C ARG A 103 -26.44 -0.82 -9.14
N ARG A 104 -26.40 -2.05 -8.62
CA ARG A 104 -25.68 -3.19 -9.19
C ARG A 104 -26.32 -3.64 -10.52
N PRO A 105 -25.56 -3.71 -11.63
CA PRO A 105 -26.03 -4.34 -12.87
C PRO A 105 -26.26 -5.85 -12.67
N HIS A 106 -27.24 -6.43 -13.38
CA HIS A 106 -27.51 -7.88 -13.32
C HIS A 106 -26.53 -8.69 -14.17
N ASP A 107 -26.10 -8.12 -15.29
CA ASP A 107 -25.18 -8.75 -16.24
C ASP A 107 -23.72 -8.54 -15.80
N LEU A 108 -22.94 -9.62 -15.82
CA LEU A 108 -21.53 -9.59 -15.38
C LEU A 108 -20.70 -8.61 -16.22
N VAL A 109 -20.86 -8.61 -17.55
CA VAL A 109 -20.09 -7.72 -18.43
C VAL A 109 -20.37 -6.25 -18.08
N ARG A 110 -21.64 -5.87 -17.91
CA ARG A 110 -22.02 -4.52 -17.49
C ARG A 110 -21.56 -4.18 -16.07
N ARG A 111 -21.55 -5.16 -15.17
CA ARG A 111 -21.09 -5.00 -13.78
C ARG A 111 -19.59 -4.71 -13.76
N THR A 112 -18.77 -5.51 -14.43
CA THR A 112 -17.32 -5.32 -14.56
C THR A 112 -17.00 -4.00 -15.25
N ALA A 113 -17.64 -3.69 -16.39
CA ALA A 113 -17.40 -2.45 -17.11
C ALA A 113 -17.77 -1.20 -16.27
N LYS A 114 -18.77 -1.30 -15.39
CA LYS A 114 -19.11 -0.23 -14.46
C LYS A 114 -18.06 -0.10 -13.35
N ALA A 115 -17.61 -1.21 -12.78
CA ALA A 115 -16.56 -1.24 -11.77
C ALA A 115 -15.26 -0.60 -12.29
N GLU A 116 -14.79 -1.02 -13.47
CA GLU A 116 -13.61 -0.45 -14.13
C GLU A 116 -13.71 1.06 -14.30
N ARG A 117 -14.87 1.57 -14.73
CA ARG A 117 -15.09 3.01 -14.88
C ARG A 117 -15.05 3.75 -13.55
N LEU A 118 -15.61 3.17 -12.48
CA LEU A 118 -15.58 3.79 -11.15
C LEU A 118 -14.15 3.81 -10.60
N LEU A 119 -13.43 2.70 -10.73
CA LEU A 119 -12.05 2.58 -10.28
C LEU A 119 -11.07 3.45 -11.08
N ALA A 120 -11.34 3.70 -12.36
CA ALA A 120 -10.55 4.62 -13.18
C ALA A 120 -10.71 6.10 -12.78
N GLN A 121 -11.73 6.45 -12.00
CA GLN A 121 -11.99 7.83 -11.56
C GLN A 121 -11.36 8.17 -10.21
N VAL A 122 -10.81 7.18 -9.49
CA VAL A 122 -10.18 7.39 -8.18
C VAL A 122 -8.66 7.32 -8.29
N PRO A 123 -7.91 7.94 -7.35
CA PRO A 123 -6.46 7.79 -7.31
C PRO A 123 -6.04 6.32 -7.22
N ARG A 124 -4.98 5.98 -7.95
CA ARG A 124 -4.30 4.68 -7.81
C ARG A 124 -3.80 4.53 -6.37
N MET A 125 -3.93 3.34 -5.80
CA MET A 125 -3.34 3.01 -4.50
C MET A 125 -1.91 2.51 -4.72
N ILE A 126 -0.93 3.17 -4.11
CA ILE A 126 0.50 2.92 -4.24
C ILE A 126 0.98 2.14 -3.01
N PRO A 127 1.67 1.00 -3.18
CA PRO A 127 2.09 0.17 -2.05
C PRO A 127 3.15 0.88 -1.20
N VAL A 128 3.03 0.73 0.12
CA VAL A 128 4.00 1.20 1.13
C VAL A 128 4.80 0.00 1.64
N TYR A 129 4.12 -1.00 2.19
CA TYR A 129 4.68 -2.24 2.74
C TYR A 129 3.55 -3.27 2.85
N ALA A 130 3.81 -4.55 2.55
CA ALA A 130 2.76 -5.57 2.55
C ALA A 130 1.54 -5.16 1.72
N HIS A 131 0.35 -5.29 2.30
CA HIS A 131 -0.93 -4.85 1.74
C HIS A 131 -1.34 -3.46 2.26
N ARG A 132 -0.36 -2.60 2.59
CA ARG A 132 -0.56 -1.21 3.02
C ARG A 132 -0.36 -0.26 1.86
N TYR A 133 -1.26 0.70 1.69
CA TYR A 133 -1.31 1.58 0.54
C TYR A 133 -1.57 3.05 0.90
N LEU A 134 -1.04 3.94 0.08
CA LEU A 134 -1.36 5.36 0.05
C LEU A 134 -1.93 5.75 -1.32
N PRO A 135 -2.88 6.70 -1.40
CA PRO A 135 -3.35 7.19 -2.68
C PRO A 135 -2.25 7.94 -3.44
N ALA A 136 -2.26 7.80 -4.76
CA ALA A 136 -1.47 8.58 -5.70
C ALA A 136 -1.93 10.05 -5.74
N GLY A 137 -1.04 10.92 -6.21
CA GLY A 137 -1.37 12.30 -6.55
C GLY A 137 -0.35 13.30 -6.05
N ARG A 138 0.43 13.88 -6.97
CA ARG A 138 1.37 14.95 -6.69
C ARG A 138 0.65 16.16 -6.08
N GLY A 139 1.29 16.84 -5.12
CA GLY A 139 0.70 17.98 -4.42
C GLY A 139 -0.29 17.59 -3.32
N SER A 140 -0.48 16.29 -3.07
CA SER A 140 -1.30 15.77 -1.97
C SER A 140 -0.43 15.12 -0.90
N ALA A 141 -0.86 15.17 0.36
CA ALA A 141 -0.17 14.59 1.51
C ALA A 141 -1.14 14.45 2.70
N GLY A 142 -0.72 13.72 3.74
CA GLY A 142 -1.48 13.56 4.97
C GLY A 142 -2.64 12.58 4.83
N HIS A 143 -2.56 11.67 3.86
CA HIS A 143 -3.55 10.63 3.68
C HIS A 143 -3.39 9.53 4.73
N PRO A 144 -4.49 8.91 5.18
CA PRO A 144 -4.40 7.71 5.97
C PRO A 144 -3.77 6.57 5.17
N VAL A 145 -2.94 5.77 5.83
CA VAL A 145 -2.45 4.51 5.26
C VAL A 145 -3.56 3.48 5.39
N LEU A 146 -3.96 2.92 4.26
CA LEU A 146 -5.01 1.90 4.20
C LEU A 146 -4.39 0.51 4.16
N SER A 147 -4.95 -0.40 4.93
CA SER A 147 -4.76 -1.84 4.72
C SER A 147 -5.78 -2.30 3.70
N VAL A 148 -5.34 -2.79 2.54
CA VAL A 148 -6.22 -3.24 1.44
C VAL A 148 -5.98 -4.73 1.20
N HIS A 149 -6.74 -5.57 1.90
CA HIS A 149 -6.68 -7.01 1.67
C HIS A 149 -7.61 -7.41 0.52
N ARG A 150 -8.86 -6.94 0.57
CA ARG A 150 -9.91 -7.10 -0.46
C ARG A 150 -10.82 -5.87 -0.54
N LEU A 151 -11.72 -5.80 -1.52
CA LEU A 151 -12.60 -4.63 -1.74
C LEU A 151 -13.42 -4.27 -0.50
N THR A 152 -13.92 -5.30 0.18
CA THR A 152 -14.75 -5.18 1.39
C THR A 152 -13.95 -5.31 2.67
N ASP A 153 -12.66 -5.64 2.57
CA ASP A 153 -11.72 -5.77 3.69
C ASP A 153 -10.62 -4.71 3.56
N THR A 154 -11.06 -3.46 3.72
CA THR A 154 -10.20 -2.28 3.73
C THR A 154 -10.41 -1.49 5.01
N ILE A 155 -9.34 -1.25 5.75
CA ILE A 155 -9.36 -0.47 7.00
C ILE A 155 -8.35 0.66 6.97
N VAL A 156 -8.63 1.71 7.75
CA VAL A 156 -7.61 2.72 8.09
C VAL A 156 -6.64 2.08 9.07
N TYR A 157 -5.40 1.86 8.65
CA TYR A 157 -4.38 1.28 9.50
C TYR A 157 -3.53 2.35 10.18
N GLY A 158 -3.25 3.48 9.52
CA GLY A 158 -2.62 4.64 10.14
C GLY A 158 -3.30 5.93 9.71
N HIS A 159 -3.40 6.91 10.62
CA HIS A 159 -4.00 8.20 10.27
C HIS A 159 -3.11 9.03 9.33
N ASP A 160 -1.81 8.76 9.34
CA ASP A 160 -0.84 9.22 8.37
C ASP A 160 0.34 8.23 8.28
N LEU A 161 1.31 8.52 7.41
CA LEU A 161 2.47 7.66 7.21
C LEU A 161 3.36 7.52 8.46
N ALA A 162 3.48 8.55 9.31
CA ALA A 162 4.33 8.49 10.49
C ALA A 162 3.69 7.65 11.61
N HIS A 163 2.40 7.82 11.84
CA HIS A 163 1.62 6.95 12.74
C HIS A 163 1.58 5.51 12.25
N TYR A 164 1.45 5.31 10.94
CA TYR A 164 1.55 3.99 10.34
C TYR A 164 2.87 3.29 10.71
N ILE A 165 4.01 3.96 10.58
CA ILE A 165 5.31 3.37 10.92
C ILE A 165 5.36 2.96 12.40
N ASP A 166 4.88 3.81 13.31
CA ASP A 166 4.80 3.45 14.72
C ASP A 166 3.88 2.24 14.96
N GLN A 167 2.75 2.15 14.26
CA GLN A 167 1.80 1.06 14.46
C GLN A 167 2.27 -0.27 13.87
N GLU A 168 2.97 -0.25 12.73
CA GLU A 168 3.40 -1.46 12.05
C GLU A 168 4.70 -2.03 12.63
N PHE A 169 5.64 -1.16 13.02
CA PHE A 169 7.02 -1.58 13.31
C PHE A 169 7.47 -1.39 14.76
N ARG A 170 6.66 -0.72 15.61
CA ARG A 170 6.95 -0.64 17.04
C ARG A 170 6.37 -1.86 17.75
N GLU A 171 7.16 -2.47 18.62
CA GLU A 171 6.66 -3.56 19.47
C GLU A 171 5.45 -3.07 20.31
N PRO A 172 4.31 -3.78 20.27
CA PRO A 172 3.19 -3.45 21.12
C PRO A 172 3.57 -3.68 22.58
N GLN A 173 3.32 -2.68 23.44
CA GLN A 173 3.50 -2.87 24.88
C GLN A 173 2.37 -3.74 25.44
N VAL A 174 2.64 -5.04 25.58
CA VAL A 174 1.72 -5.98 26.20
C VAL A 174 1.72 -5.75 27.71
N THR A 175 0.68 -5.10 28.20
CA THR A 175 0.53 -4.73 29.61
C THR A 175 0.10 -5.90 30.49
N VAL A 176 -0.48 -6.94 29.89
CA VAL A 176 -0.90 -8.16 30.59
C VAL A 176 0.11 -9.28 30.32
N ALA A 177 0.91 -9.62 31.34
CA ALA A 177 2.00 -10.58 31.21
C ALA A 177 1.60 -11.93 30.59
N PHE A 178 0.41 -12.45 30.91
CA PHE A 178 -0.08 -13.71 30.34
C PHE A 178 -0.18 -13.70 28.82
N TRP A 179 -0.59 -12.57 28.22
CA TRP A 179 -0.78 -12.47 26.78
C TRP A 179 0.51 -12.20 26.02
N ARG A 180 1.63 -11.94 26.71
CA ARG A 180 2.92 -11.57 26.07
C ARG A 180 3.46 -12.68 25.15
N ASP A 181 3.16 -13.94 25.46
CA ASP A 181 3.65 -15.08 24.67
C ASP A 181 2.75 -15.40 23.46
N TYR A 182 1.64 -14.67 23.27
CA TYR A 182 0.59 -14.97 22.28
C TYR A 182 0.32 -13.82 21.30
N VAL A 183 1.15 -12.77 21.32
CA VAL A 183 1.00 -11.54 20.55
C VAL A 183 2.27 -11.22 19.79
#